data_AF-A0A0N8SM37-F1
#
_entry.id   AF-A0A0N8SM37-F1
#
_cell.length_a   1.000
_cell.length_b   1.000
_cell.length_c   1.000
_cell.angle_alpha   90.00
_cell.angle_beta   90.00
_cell.angle_gamma   90.00
#
_symmetry.space_group_name_H-M   'P 1'
#
loop_
_entity.id
_entity.type
_entity.pdbx_description
1 polymer ?
#
loop_
_entity_poly.entity_id
_entity_poly.type
_entity_poly.pdbx_seq_one_letter_code
_entity_poly.pdbx_strand_id
1 'polypeptide(L)'
;MRLESASHAHQALGLGWEAGSLQHGDASAQGLSEVELTLSAERRGWLRAPRLRVESVFPLGVFRAWTWLDLEQTALIYPRPLAGTMPLLNGVQPHAEDDGHATQGAGVDDYQGLRSYQPGDNRGRLHWKAYSRGQGLLVKEFTDLSGHELCLDFLALGGNIEERLSRLCYWVLELSERRQPFALRLPGFLSGVDVGDAHREACLRALALYGQRP
;
A
#
# COMPACT_ATOMS: atom_id res chain seq x y z
N MET A 1 -7.48 -3.25 -23.69
CA MET A 1 -8.89 -3.54 -24.07
C MET A 1 -8.87 -4.32 -25.38
N ARG A 2 -9.78 -5.29 -25.54
CA ARG A 2 -9.84 -6.15 -26.74
C ARG A 2 -11.07 -5.79 -27.57
N LEU A 3 -10.87 -5.50 -28.85
CA LEU A 3 -11.92 -5.27 -29.84
C LEU A 3 -12.07 -6.54 -30.68
N GLU A 4 -13.29 -7.05 -30.79
CA GLU A 4 -13.61 -8.24 -31.56
C GLU A 4 -14.80 -7.95 -32.48
N SER A 5 -14.70 -8.37 -33.74
CA SER A 5 -15.80 -8.30 -34.68
C SER A 5 -16.22 -9.69 -35.14
N ALA A 6 -17.49 -10.04 -34.92
CA ALA A 6 -18.03 -11.33 -35.31
C ALA A 6 -18.36 -11.45 -36.82
N SER A 7 -18.48 -10.35 -37.57
CA SER A 7 -18.93 -10.41 -38.98
C SER A 7 -18.50 -9.27 -39.90
N HIS A 8 -18.34 -8.03 -39.42
CA HIS A 8 -18.08 -6.86 -40.27
C HIS A 8 -16.82 -6.12 -39.84
N ALA A 9 -15.99 -5.65 -40.77
CA ALA A 9 -14.85 -4.81 -40.40
C ALA A 9 -15.36 -3.52 -39.74
N HIS A 10 -14.79 -3.15 -38.59
CA HIS A 10 -15.06 -1.90 -37.91
C HIS A 10 -13.85 -0.99 -38.09
N GLN A 11 -14.05 0.13 -38.77
CA GLN A 11 -12.98 1.06 -39.14
C GLN A 11 -13.19 2.42 -38.47
N ALA A 12 -12.10 3.17 -38.38
CA ALA A 12 -12.03 4.48 -37.77
C ALA A 12 -12.62 4.50 -36.35
N LEU A 13 -12.28 3.49 -35.53
CA LEU A 13 -12.71 3.45 -34.13
C LEU A 13 -11.81 4.37 -33.31
N GLY A 14 -12.41 5.29 -32.56
CA GLY A 14 -11.73 6.11 -31.55
C GLY A 14 -12.12 5.65 -30.14
N LEU A 15 -11.13 5.39 -29.29
CA LEU A 15 -11.32 4.95 -27.90
C LEU A 15 -10.52 5.82 -26.94
N GLY A 16 -11.13 6.25 -25.85
CA GLY A 16 -10.40 7.01 -24.82
C GLY A 16 -11.27 7.51 -23.69
N TRP A 17 -10.63 7.97 -22.63
CA TRP A 17 -11.30 8.49 -21.43
C TRP A 17 -11.88 9.88 -21.64
N GLU A 18 -11.26 10.68 -22.52
CA GLU A 18 -11.70 12.02 -22.87
C GLU A 18 -11.88 12.15 -24.39
N ALA A 19 -12.81 13.01 -24.81
CA ALA A 19 -13.10 13.22 -26.22
C ALA A 19 -11.91 13.78 -27.03
N GLY A 20 -10.96 14.44 -26.37
CA GLY A 20 -9.79 15.06 -27.00
C GLY A 20 -8.57 14.14 -27.14
N SER A 21 -8.57 12.97 -26.48
CA SER A 21 -7.41 12.07 -26.39
C SER A 21 -7.79 10.63 -26.79
N LEU A 22 -8.52 10.51 -27.89
CA LEU A 22 -8.93 9.21 -28.42
C LEU A 22 -7.78 8.55 -29.17
N GLN A 23 -7.46 7.32 -28.76
CA GLN A 23 -6.62 6.43 -29.54
C GLN A 23 -7.46 5.81 -30.65
N HIS A 24 -6.92 5.85 -31.87
CA HIS A 24 -7.63 5.36 -33.04
C HIS A 24 -7.09 4.00 -33.46
N GLY A 25 -7.98 3.12 -33.85
CA GLY A 25 -7.63 1.80 -34.36
C GLY A 25 -8.72 1.24 -35.24
N ASP A 26 -8.36 0.21 -36.00
CA ASP A 26 -9.28 -0.57 -36.80
C ASP A 26 -9.35 -2.00 -36.25
N ALA A 27 -10.52 -2.63 -36.41
CA ALA A 27 -10.70 -4.05 -36.16
C ALA A 27 -11.17 -4.70 -37.48
N SER A 28 -10.33 -5.59 -38.02
CA SER A 28 -10.69 -6.36 -39.21
C SER A 28 -11.88 -7.30 -38.93
N ALA A 29 -12.61 -7.69 -39.97
CA ALA A 29 -13.68 -8.68 -39.84
C ALA A 29 -13.11 -9.99 -39.29
N GLN A 30 -13.71 -10.54 -38.22
CA GLN A 30 -13.20 -11.73 -37.52
C GLN A 30 -11.79 -11.56 -36.94
N GLY A 31 -11.31 -10.32 -36.84
CA GLY A 31 -10.01 -9.97 -36.30
C GLY A 31 -10.08 -9.46 -34.88
N LEU A 32 -8.91 -9.43 -34.27
CA LEU A 32 -8.69 -8.85 -32.95
C LEU A 32 -7.80 -7.63 -33.04
N SER A 33 -8.19 -6.58 -32.33
CA SER A 33 -7.34 -5.40 -32.14
C SER A 33 -7.26 -5.08 -30.65
N GLU A 34 -6.05 -4.93 -30.14
CA GLU A 34 -5.80 -4.55 -28.75
C GLU A 34 -5.39 -3.08 -28.69
N VAL A 35 -6.03 -2.35 -27.78
CA VAL A 35 -5.75 -0.93 -27.52
C VAL A 35 -5.43 -0.77 -26.04
N GLU A 36 -4.31 -0.11 -25.76
CA GLU A 36 -3.84 0.18 -24.40
C GLU A 36 -4.18 1.63 -24.02
N LEU A 37 -5.06 1.79 -23.04
CA LEU A 37 -5.50 3.11 -22.59
C LEU A 37 -4.90 3.42 -21.22
N THR A 38 -4.07 4.46 -21.17
CA THR A 38 -3.45 4.91 -19.92
C THR A 38 -4.35 5.90 -19.19
N LEU A 39 -4.52 5.71 -17.89
CA LEU A 39 -5.18 6.66 -17.00
C LEU A 39 -4.19 7.08 -15.91
N SER A 40 -3.78 8.34 -15.91
CA SER A 40 -2.85 8.88 -14.92
C SER A 40 -3.54 9.01 -13.56
N ALA A 41 -2.95 8.40 -12.52
CA ALA A 41 -3.40 8.57 -11.15
C ALA A 41 -2.68 9.75 -10.48
N GLU A 42 -3.41 10.81 -10.16
CA GLU A 42 -2.83 12.00 -9.50
C GLU A 42 -2.77 11.89 -7.97
N ARG A 43 -3.65 11.07 -7.38
CA ARG A 43 -3.77 10.91 -5.93
C ARG A 43 -3.86 9.42 -5.58
N ARG A 44 -3.34 9.06 -4.41
CA ARG A 44 -3.50 7.72 -3.84
C ARG A 44 -4.98 7.43 -3.54
N GLY A 45 -5.28 6.17 -3.25
CA GLY A 45 -6.61 5.71 -2.87
C GLY A 45 -7.36 5.02 -4.00
N TRP A 46 -8.68 4.88 -3.84
CA TRP A 46 -9.50 4.25 -4.87
C TRP A 46 -9.66 5.16 -6.08
N LEU A 47 -9.22 4.69 -7.24
CA LEU A 47 -9.43 5.30 -8.54
C LEU A 47 -10.46 4.48 -9.31
N ARG A 48 -11.65 5.05 -9.51
CA ARG A 48 -12.66 4.49 -10.42
C ARG A 48 -12.33 4.93 -11.84
N ALA A 49 -12.28 3.98 -12.77
CA ALA A 49 -12.09 4.30 -14.18
C ALA A 49 -13.25 5.20 -14.66
N PRO A 50 -12.95 6.31 -15.35
CA PRO A 50 -13.99 7.13 -15.95
C PRO A 50 -14.69 6.36 -17.08
N ARG A 51 -15.84 6.87 -17.52
CA ARG A 51 -16.54 6.27 -18.66
C ARG A 51 -15.64 6.32 -19.89
N LEU A 52 -15.48 5.17 -20.53
CA LEU A 52 -14.75 5.03 -21.77
C LEU A 52 -15.63 5.53 -22.91
N ARG A 53 -15.15 6.49 -23.69
CA ARG A 53 -15.77 6.86 -24.96
C ARG A 53 -15.32 5.89 -26.04
N VAL A 54 -16.28 5.42 -26.83
CA VAL A 54 -16.03 4.72 -28.08
C VAL A 54 -16.77 5.45 -29.19
N GLU A 55 -16.09 5.76 -30.28
CA GLU A 55 -16.69 6.41 -31.43
C GLU A 55 -16.24 5.80 -32.75
N SER A 56 -17.03 6.02 -33.80
CA SER A 56 -16.67 5.71 -35.18
C SER A 56 -17.18 6.81 -36.11
N VAL A 57 -16.38 7.11 -37.13
CA VAL A 57 -16.71 8.06 -38.20
C VAL A 57 -16.78 7.39 -39.59
N PHE A 58 -16.74 6.06 -39.63
CA PHE A 58 -16.85 5.28 -40.87
C PHE A 58 -18.27 5.39 -41.49
N PRO A 59 -18.45 5.35 -42.84
CA PRO A 59 -17.42 5.21 -43.87
C PRO A 59 -16.81 6.51 -44.38
N LEU A 60 -17.57 7.61 -44.39
CA LEU A 60 -17.18 8.84 -45.09
C LEU A 60 -16.73 9.98 -44.17
N GLY A 61 -16.75 9.81 -42.85
CA GLY A 61 -16.44 10.88 -41.90
C GLY A 61 -17.55 11.93 -41.72
N VAL A 62 -18.70 11.77 -42.39
CA VAL A 62 -19.79 12.77 -42.41
C VAL A 62 -20.66 12.71 -41.15
N PHE A 63 -20.79 11.51 -40.56
CA PHE A 63 -21.53 11.28 -39.33
C PHE A 63 -20.61 10.65 -38.29
N ARG A 64 -20.89 10.92 -37.02
CA ARG A 64 -20.17 10.35 -35.88
C ARG A 64 -21.13 9.55 -35.02
N ALA A 65 -20.91 8.24 -34.93
CA ALA A 65 -21.55 7.40 -33.93
C ALA A 65 -20.65 7.35 -32.69
N TRP A 66 -21.21 7.53 -31.50
CA TRP A 66 -20.46 7.46 -30.25
C TRP A 66 -21.31 6.85 -29.14
N THR A 67 -20.63 6.23 -28.18
CA THR A 67 -21.22 5.71 -26.96
C THR A 67 -20.25 5.86 -25.78
N TRP A 68 -20.78 5.79 -24.57
CA TRP A 68 -20.00 5.73 -23.34
C TRP A 68 -20.19 4.37 -22.68
N LEU A 69 -19.08 3.73 -22.33
CA LEU A 69 -19.04 2.47 -21.61
C LEU A 69 -18.58 2.75 -20.19
N ASP A 70 -19.36 2.35 -19.18
CA ASP A 70 -18.84 2.23 -17.82
C ASP A 70 -18.23 0.82 -17.69
N LEU A 71 -16.93 0.77 -17.43
CA LEU A 71 -16.23 -0.50 -17.28
C LEU A 71 -16.37 -1.07 -15.86
N GLU A 72 -16.91 -0.29 -14.92
CA GLU A 72 -17.05 -0.63 -13.51
C GLU A 72 -15.73 -1.05 -12.83
N GLN A 73 -14.60 -0.63 -13.42
CA GLN A 73 -13.26 -0.95 -12.92
C GLN A 73 -12.83 0.05 -11.85
N THR A 74 -12.26 -0.47 -10.76
CA THR A 74 -11.66 0.33 -9.69
C THR A 74 -10.29 -0.23 -9.35
N ALA A 75 -9.28 0.64 -9.24
CA ALA A 75 -7.93 0.29 -8.82
C ALA A 75 -7.57 1.01 -7.53
N LEU A 76 -6.80 0.34 -6.66
CA LEU A 76 -6.23 0.98 -5.48
C LEU A 76 -4.85 1.54 -5.82
N ILE A 77 -4.71 2.85 -5.78
CA ILE A 77 -3.47 3.56 -6.07
C ILE A 77 -2.69 3.75 -4.77
N TYR A 78 -1.48 3.21 -4.71
CA TYR A 78 -0.57 3.39 -3.58
C TYR A 78 0.09 4.78 -3.62
N PRO A 79 0.55 5.32 -2.47
CA PRO A 79 1.35 6.54 -2.47
C PRO A 79 2.58 6.38 -3.36
N ARG A 80 2.97 7.45 -4.06
CA ARG A 80 4.20 7.45 -4.85
C ARG A 80 5.41 7.32 -3.91
N PRO A 81 6.26 6.28 -4.03
CA PRO A 81 7.38 6.11 -3.12
C PRO A 81 8.36 7.29 -3.21
N LEU A 82 8.78 7.79 -2.06
CA LEU A 82 9.76 8.86 -1.95
C LEU A 82 10.92 8.39 -1.07
N ALA A 83 12.10 8.22 -1.66
CA ALA A 83 13.31 7.88 -0.93
C ALA A 83 13.64 8.96 0.11
N GLY A 84 14.16 8.54 1.25
CA GLY A 84 14.51 9.45 2.35
C GLY A 84 14.97 8.70 3.59
N THR A 85 15.20 9.43 4.67
CA THR A 85 15.66 8.87 5.95
C THR A 85 14.68 7.81 6.49
N MET A 86 15.22 6.75 7.09
CA MET A 86 14.42 5.68 7.68
C MET A 86 13.65 6.18 8.91
N PRO A 87 12.32 6.00 8.97
CA PRO A 87 11.50 6.49 10.06
C PRO A 87 11.45 5.49 11.21
N LEU A 88 12.60 5.31 11.87
CA LEU A 88 12.69 4.44 13.03
C LEU A 88 12.29 5.19 14.29
N LEU A 89 11.68 4.47 15.23
CA LEU A 89 11.52 4.96 16.59
C LEU A 89 12.91 5.30 17.15
N ASN A 90 13.06 6.47 17.77
CA ASN A 90 14.28 6.82 18.49
C ASN A 90 14.62 5.70 19.49
N GLY A 91 15.65 4.91 19.18
CA GLY A 91 16.03 3.71 19.94
C GLY A 91 16.30 2.47 19.07
N VAL A 92 15.82 2.45 17.82
CA VAL A 92 16.18 1.42 16.82
C VAL A 92 17.10 2.10 15.81
N GLN A 93 18.41 1.98 16.00
CA GLN A 93 19.34 2.34 14.93
C GLN A 93 19.48 1.13 14.00
N PRO A 94 19.39 1.31 12.67
CA PRO A 94 19.78 0.26 11.76
C PRO A 94 21.30 0.16 11.87
N HIS A 95 21.81 -1.03 12.19
CA HIS A 95 23.25 -1.28 12.17
C HIS A 95 23.75 -0.92 10.77
N ALA A 96 24.57 0.14 10.68
CA ALA A 96 25.51 0.28 9.60
C ALA A 96 26.49 -0.88 9.74
N GLU A 97 26.49 -1.76 8.74
CA GLU A 97 27.56 -2.71 8.38
C GLU A 97 28.45 -3.15 9.55
N ASP A 98 28.10 -4.27 10.20
CA ASP A 98 29.07 -5.00 11.02
C ASP A 98 29.07 -6.48 10.58
N ASP A 99 30.25 -6.89 10.12
CA ASP A 99 30.56 -8.22 9.66
C ASP A 99 30.54 -9.20 10.84
N GLY A 100 29.71 -10.24 10.72
CA GLY A 100 29.94 -11.52 11.37
C GLY A 100 29.72 -11.54 12.89
N HIS A 101 28.70 -12.29 13.30
CA HIS A 101 28.90 -13.57 14.01
C HIS A 101 27.53 -14.17 14.31
N ALA A 102 27.26 -15.34 13.73
CA ALA A 102 26.14 -16.17 14.13
C ALA A 102 26.35 -16.67 15.56
N THR A 103 25.31 -16.65 16.40
CA THR A 103 25.19 -17.64 17.48
C THR A 103 23.75 -18.05 17.71
N GLN A 104 23.61 -19.36 17.86
CA GLN A 104 22.42 -20.19 17.93
C GLN A 104 21.65 -19.99 19.25
N GLY A 105 20.36 -20.33 19.25
CA GLY A 105 19.64 -20.64 20.48
C GLY A 105 18.13 -20.85 20.28
N ALA A 106 17.72 -22.12 20.22
CA ALA A 106 16.31 -22.52 20.26
C ALA A 106 15.75 -22.39 21.70
N GLY A 107 14.52 -21.88 21.84
CA GLY A 107 13.79 -21.92 23.11
C GLY A 107 12.49 -21.13 23.08
N VAL A 108 11.37 -21.85 22.97
CA VAL A 108 10.02 -21.33 23.20
C VAL A 108 9.88 -20.95 24.69
N ASP A 109 9.83 -19.66 25.00
CA ASP A 109 8.97 -19.01 26.02
C ASP A 109 9.37 -17.52 26.20
N ASP A 110 8.76 -16.63 25.41
CA ASP A 110 9.02 -15.17 25.44
C ASP A 110 8.13 -14.44 26.46
N TYR A 111 8.45 -14.56 27.74
CA TYR A 111 7.88 -13.75 28.83
C TYR A 111 8.96 -13.41 29.87
N GLN A 112 9.43 -12.15 29.95
CA GLN A 112 10.54 -11.80 30.86
C GLN A 112 10.35 -10.57 31.78
N GLY A 113 9.16 -9.98 31.95
CA GLY A 113 9.04 -8.96 33.01
C GLY A 113 7.68 -8.32 33.28
N LEU A 114 7.45 -8.00 34.56
CA LEU A 114 6.40 -7.13 35.06
C LEU A 114 7.06 -5.88 35.66
N ARG A 115 6.83 -4.71 35.04
CA ARG A 115 7.34 -3.43 35.55
C ARG A 115 6.26 -2.68 36.32
N SER A 116 6.61 -1.98 37.38
CA SER A 116 5.68 -1.07 38.06
C SER A 116 5.18 0.02 37.11
N TYR A 117 3.86 0.21 37.09
CA TYR A 117 3.19 1.23 36.28
C TYR A 117 3.71 2.63 36.58
N GLN A 118 4.05 3.37 35.53
CA GLN A 118 4.35 4.78 35.62
C GLN A 118 3.24 5.61 34.96
N PRO A 119 2.94 6.81 35.48
CA PRO A 119 2.00 7.72 34.85
C PRO A 119 2.43 8.02 33.40
N GLY A 120 1.63 7.58 32.42
CA GLY A 120 1.95 7.64 30.99
C GLY A 120 1.90 6.28 30.29
N ASP A 121 1.99 5.18 31.05
CA ASP A 121 1.92 3.83 30.49
C ASP A 121 0.49 3.51 29.97
N ASN A 122 0.42 2.80 28.84
CA ASN A 122 -0.84 2.43 28.21
C ASN A 122 -1.64 1.46 29.09
N ARG A 123 -2.85 1.86 29.48
CA ARG A 123 -3.77 1.09 30.35
C ARG A 123 -4.13 -0.28 29.78
N GLY A 124 -4.05 -0.48 28.47
CA GLY A 124 -4.28 -1.78 27.82
C GLY A 124 -3.17 -2.81 28.07
N ARG A 125 -2.01 -2.39 28.57
CA ARG A 125 -0.86 -3.26 28.89
C ARG A 125 -0.79 -3.63 30.38
N LEU A 126 -1.80 -3.26 31.16
CA LEU A 126 -1.89 -3.56 32.58
C LEU A 126 -2.12 -5.04 32.81
N HIS A 127 -1.31 -5.62 33.68
CA HIS A 127 -1.45 -6.99 34.11
C HIS A 127 -2.53 -7.09 35.20
N TRP A 128 -3.80 -7.02 34.79
CA TRP A 128 -4.95 -7.03 35.71
C TRP A 128 -4.97 -8.22 36.67
N LYS A 129 -4.48 -9.38 36.21
CA LYS A 129 -4.37 -10.59 37.06
C LYS A 129 -3.38 -10.43 38.21
N ALA A 130 -2.33 -9.62 38.05
CA ALA A 130 -1.38 -9.33 39.13
C ALA A 130 -1.94 -8.25 40.08
N TYR A 131 -2.61 -7.24 39.52
CA TYR A 131 -3.32 -6.23 40.31
C TYR A 131 -4.38 -6.84 41.23
N SER A 132 -5.18 -7.79 40.72
CA SER A 132 -6.19 -8.51 41.51
C SER A 132 -5.62 -9.36 42.66
N ARG A 133 -4.32 -9.64 42.63
CA ARG A 133 -3.60 -10.42 43.65
C ARG A 133 -2.80 -9.53 44.62
N GLY A 134 -3.01 -8.21 44.58
CA GLY A 134 -2.35 -7.26 45.49
C GLY A 134 -0.89 -6.96 45.14
N GLN A 135 -0.42 -7.32 43.95
CA GLN A 135 0.99 -7.16 43.54
C GLN A 135 1.30 -5.77 42.94
N GLY A 136 0.40 -4.80 43.09
CA GLY A 136 0.51 -3.46 42.52
C GLY A 136 0.08 -3.37 41.05
N LEU A 137 0.04 -2.16 40.49
CA LEU A 137 -0.16 -1.98 39.05
C LEU A 137 1.15 -2.35 38.34
N LEU A 138 1.12 -3.48 37.63
CA LEU A 138 2.24 -3.96 36.84
C LEU A 138 1.88 -3.89 35.35
N VAL A 139 2.83 -3.50 34.52
CA VAL A 139 2.74 -3.45 33.07
C VAL A 139 3.59 -4.59 32.51
N LYS A 140 3.04 -5.35 31.56
CA LYS A 140 3.81 -6.38 30.84
C LYS A 140 4.87 -5.68 29.98
N GLU A 141 6.13 -5.97 30.25
CA GLU A 141 7.27 -5.49 29.47
C GLU A 141 7.70 -6.61 28.52
N PHE A 142 7.71 -6.30 27.22
CA PHE A 142 8.23 -7.19 26.19
C PHE A 142 9.60 -6.63 25.81
N THR A 143 10.66 -7.32 26.18
CA THR A 143 12.01 -7.04 25.70
C THR A 143 12.36 -8.12 24.70
N ASP A 144 12.57 -7.71 23.46
CA ASP A 144 12.82 -8.61 22.35
C ASP A 144 14.29 -9.06 22.37
N LEU A 145 14.51 -10.35 22.53
CA LEU A 145 15.83 -10.97 22.54
C LEU A 145 16.19 -11.39 21.11
N SER A 146 17.16 -10.69 20.52
CA SER A 146 17.91 -11.12 19.32
C SER A 146 17.22 -10.92 17.96
N GLY A 147 16.76 -9.69 17.68
CA GLY A 147 16.44 -9.24 16.34
C GLY A 147 15.88 -7.83 16.41
N HIS A 148 16.50 -6.83 15.78
CA HIS A 148 15.96 -5.47 15.81
C HIS A 148 14.63 -5.44 15.04
N GLU A 149 13.49 -5.48 15.75
CA GLU A 149 12.17 -5.25 15.16
C GLU A 149 12.11 -3.83 14.57
N LEU A 150 12.20 -3.73 13.25
CA LEU A 150 12.06 -2.46 12.55
C LEU A 150 10.61 -2.00 12.60
N CYS A 151 10.35 -0.84 13.20
CA CYS A 151 9.02 -0.25 13.24
C CYS A 151 9.01 1.06 12.44
N LEU A 152 8.27 1.07 11.34
CA LEU A 152 8.03 2.24 10.50
C LEU A 152 6.91 3.08 11.12
N ASP A 153 7.26 4.19 11.77
CA ASP A 153 6.30 5.04 12.48
C ASP A 153 5.98 6.33 11.72
N PHE A 154 4.70 6.54 11.41
CA PHE A 154 4.18 7.77 10.79
C PHE A 154 4.43 9.03 11.62
N LEU A 155 4.42 8.92 12.94
CA LEU A 155 4.64 10.07 13.84
C LEU A 155 6.11 10.42 13.98
N ALA A 156 7.03 9.49 13.69
CA ALA A 156 8.47 9.75 13.71
C ALA A 156 8.93 10.61 12.51
N LEU A 157 8.13 10.69 11.44
CA LEU A 157 8.44 11.49 10.27
C LEU A 157 7.97 12.95 10.42
N GLY A 158 8.84 13.88 10.07
CA GLY A 158 8.48 15.27 9.79
C GLY A 158 7.92 15.46 8.36
N GLY A 159 7.31 16.62 8.11
CA GLY A 159 6.71 16.98 6.82
C GLY A 159 5.19 16.86 6.80
N ASN A 160 4.60 17.08 5.63
CA ASN A 160 3.16 16.98 5.41
C ASN A 160 2.70 15.50 5.34
N ILE A 161 1.38 15.26 5.39
CA ILE A 161 0.82 13.90 5.42
C ILE A 161 1.25 13.09 4.19
N GLU A 162 1.22 13.67 2.99
CA GLU A 162 1.58 13.00 1.75
C GLU A 162 3.04 12.56 1.72
N GLU A 163 3.96 13.45 2.12
CA GLU A 163 5.39 13.16 2.20
C GLU A 163 5.69 12.01 3.17
N ARG A 164 5.01 11.99 4.31
CA ARG A 164 5.16 10.90 5.30
C ARG A 164 4.71 9.57 4.71
N LEU A 165 3.55 9.53 4.07
CA LEU A 165 3.03 8.31 3.45
C LEU A 165 3.89 7.82 2.29
N SER A 166 4.41 8.75 1.47
CA SER A 166 5.32 8.45 0.37
C SER A 166 6.65 7.87 0.86
N ARG A 167 7.19 8.38 1.97
CA ARG A 167 8.40 7.83 2.61
C ARG A 167 8.15 6.47 3.23
N LEU A 168 7.03 6.29 3.93
CA LEU A 168 6.65 4.98 4.46
C LEU A 168 6.44 3.96 3.34
N CYS A 169 5.81 4.36 2.23
CA CYS A 169 5.64 3.51 1.05
C CYS A 169 6.99 3.05 0.51
N TYR A 170 7.95 3.97 0.37
CA TYR A 170 9.32 3.64 -0.03
C TYR A 170 9.93 2.57 0.89
N TRP A 171 9.89 2.77 2.21
CA TRP A 171 10.48 1.83 3.15
C TRP A 171 9.76 0.48 3.25
N VAL A 172 8.44 0.46 3.10
CA VAL A 172 7.67 -0.79 3.01
C VAL A 172 8.13 -1.61 1.81
N LEU A 173 8.30 -0.97 0.64
CA LEU A 173 8.80 -1.65 -0.56
C LEU A 173 10.23 -2.15 -0.36
N GLU A 174 11.13 -1.28 0.10
CA GLU A 174 12.54 -1.60 0.31
C GLU A 174 12.74 -2.75 1.31
N LEU A 175 12.07 -2.73 2.47
CA LEU A 175 12.19 -3.78 3.47
C LEU A 175 11.57 -5.10 2.98
N SER A 176 10.49 -5.02 2.21
CA SER A 176 9.88 -6.21 1.60
C SER A 176 10.79 -6.85 0.55
N GLU A 177 11.43 -6.05 -0.31
CA GLU A 177 12.40 -6.52 -1.30
C GLU A 177 13.60 -7.20 -0.62
N ARG A 178 14.07 -6.63 0.49
CA ARG A 178 15.16 -7.19 1.30
C ARG A 178 14.76 -8.37 2.18
N ARG A 179 13.46 -8.74 2.19
CA ARG A 179 12.89 -9.74 3.11
C ARG A 179 13.31 -9.50 4.57
N GLN A 180 13.25 -8.24 4.99
CA GLN A 180 13.52 -7.86 6.37
C GLN A 180 12.18 -7.70 7.11
N PRO A 181 11.97 -8.36 8.26
CA PRO A 181 10.75 -8.20 9.04
C PRO A 181 10.58 -6.76 9.53
N PHE A 182 9.36 -6.23 9.41
CA PHE A 182 9.03 -4.90 9.90
C PHE A 182 7.58 -4.80 10.37
N ALA A 183 7.29 -3.81 11.21
CA ALA A 183 5.96 -3.36 11.56
C ALA A 183 5.69 -1.97 10.98
N LEU A 184 4.43 -1.68 10.68
CA LEU A 184 3.96 -0.38 10.22
C LEU A 184 3.00 0.20 11.26
N ARG A 185 3.29 1.40 11.73
CA ARG A 185 2.45 2.15 12.66
C ARG A 185 1.92 3.42 12.00
N LEU A 186 0.60 3.44 11.84
CA LEU A 186 -0.19 4.58 11.38
C LEU A 186 -1.20 4.96 12.47
N PRO A 187 -1.65 6.22 12.55
CA PRO A 187 -2.78 6.57 13.42
C PRO A 187 -4.02 5.73 13.07
N GLY A 188 -4.46 4.88 14.01
CA GLY A 188 -5.60 3.98 13.82
C GLY A 188 -5.28 2.63 13.15
N PHE A 189 -4.02 2.36 12.79
CA PHE A 189 -3.59 1.08 12.22
C PHE A 189 -2.19 0.69 12.70
N LEU A 190 -2.06 -0.52 13.23
CA LEU A 190 -0.78 -1.10 13.64
C LEU A 190 -0.71 -2.52 13.08
N SER A 191 0.28 -2.80 12.24
CA SER A 191 0.59 -4.17 11.85
C SER A 191 1.54 -4.81 12.86
N GLY A 192 1.49 -6.15 12.98
CA GLY A 192 2.54 -6.91 13.65
C GLY A 192 3.80 -6.98 12.78
N VAL A 193 4.92 -7.39 13.38
CA VAL A 193 6.17 -7.61 12.64
C VAL A 193 6.02 -8.84 11.75
N ASP A 194 6.21 -8.67 10.45
CA ASP A 194 6.11 -9.75 9.47
C ASP A 194 6.95 -9.41 8.22
N VAL A 195 7.13 -10.39 7.33
CA VAL A 195 8.02 -10.33 6.16
C VAL A 195 7.40 -10.93 4.88
N GLY A 196 6.07 -11.10 4.84
CA GLY A 196 5.35 -11.68 3.69
C GLY A 196 4.79 -10.68 2.66
N ASP A 197 4.50 -11.17 1.45
CA ASP A 197 3.79 -10.40 0.42
C ASP A 197 2.42 -9.89 0.91
N ALA A 198 1.70 -10.71 1.67
CA ALA A 198 0.43 -10.32 2.28
C ALA A 198 0.59 -9.17 3.28
N HIS A 199 1.70 -9.16 4.04
CA HIS A 199 2.02 -8.06 4.94
C HIS A 199 2.35 -6.78 4.16
N ARG A 200 3.19 -6.88 3.12
CA ARG A 200 3.49 -5.77 2.20
C ARG A 200 2.20 -5.15 1.65
N GLU A 201 1.31 -5.97 1.11
CA GLU A 201 0.04 -5.51 0.54
C GLU A 201 -0.88 -4.87 1.58
N ALA A 202 -0.99 -5.45 2.77
CA ALA A 202 -1.77 -4.88 3.87
C ALA A 202 -1.24 -3.49 4.28
N CYS A 203 0.08 -3.36 4.38
CA CYS A 203 0.77 -2.10 4.69
C CYS A 203 0.56 -1.05 3.61
N LEU A 204 0.77 -1.39 2.33
CA LEU A 204 0.54 -0.47 1.21
C LEU A 204 -0.93 -0.04 1.10
N ARG A 205 -1.86 -0.96 1.32
CA ARG A 205 -3.30 -0.67 1.36
C ARG A 205 -3.64 0.28 2.51
N ALA A 206 -3.08 0.07 3.70
CA ALA A 206 -3.29 0.98 4.82
C ALA A 206 -2.77 2.40 4.52
N LEU A 207 -1.61 2.52 3.88
CA LEU A 207 -1.05 3.81 3.45
C LEU A 207 -1.93 4.49 2.37
N ALA A 208 -2.44 3.72 1.41
CA ALA A 208 -3.29 4.22 0.34
C ALA A 208 -4.62 4.79 0.86
N LEU A 209 -5.22 4.14 1.85
CA LEU A 209 -6.52 4.50 2.41
C LEU A 209 -6.43 5.47 3.61
N TYR A 210 -5.22 5.77 4.09
CA TYR A 210 -5.03 6.65 5.23
C TYR A 210 -5.60 8.05 4.99
N GLY A 211 -6.51 8.49 5.87
CA GLY A 211 -7.14 9.81 5.79
C GLY A 211 -8.19 9.95 4.68
N GLN A 212 -8.48 8.89 3.93
CA GLN A 212 -9.59 8.89 2.98
C GLN A 212 -10.88 8.54 3.71
N ARG A 213 -11.93 9.35 3.47
CA ARG A 213 -13.28 8.95 3.89
C ARG A 213 -13.75 7.83 2.95
N PRO A 214 -14.47 6.83 3.48
CA PRO A 214 -15.02 5.74 2.69
C PRO A 214 -15.99 6.24 1.62
#